data_AF-A0A7S2LB22-F1
#
_entry.id   AF-A0A7S2LB22-F1
#
_cell.length_a   1.000
_cell.length_b   1.000
_cell.length_c   1.000
_cell.angle_alpha   90.00
_cell.angle_beta   90.00
_cell.angle_gamma   90.00
#
_symmetry.space_group_name_H-M   'P 1'
#
loop_
_entity.id
_entity.type
_entity.pdbx_description
1 polymer ?
#
loop_
_entity_poly.entity_id
_entity_poly.type
_entity_poly.pdbx_seq_one_letter_code
_entity_poly.pdbx_strand_id
1 'polypeptide(L)'
;MLDFIYNAASDLNATSETSVALRYLSQIFGVPELKKKATSFIKKDFRTSTAPCYFTEAHIFNEVKLRAAACNLCAASFDEIKSTDMLSLQPSLFVDVVSNPHFQARSNDFCIKVADVLRANPGSANAELLCAVTANEKMPIINASESLFFIHLGLEHFLPMRSDPNEDL
;
A
#
# COMPACT_ATOMS: atom_id res chain seq x y z
N MET A 1 8.59 -16.94 18.48
CA MET A 1 7.91 -18.18 18.05
C MET A 1 8.36 -19.38 18.88
N LEU A 2 9.65 -19.70 18.90
CA LEU A 2 10.18 -20.82 19.68
C LEU A 2 9.81 -20.70 21.16
N ASP A 3 9.94 -19.51 21.75
CA ASP A 3 9.53 -19.27 23.14
C ASP A 3 8.05 -19.60 23.40
N PHE A 4 7.17 -19.39 22.41
CA PHE A 4 5.75 -19.72 22.53
C PHE A 4 5.52 -21.24 22.48
N ILE A 5 6.31 -21.96 21.67
CA ILE A 5 6.23 -23.41 21.55
C ILE A 5 6.75 -24.07 22.85
N TYR A 6 7.85 -23.55 23.40
CA TYR A 6 8.44 -24.08 24.62
C TYR A 6 7.72 -23.61 25.89
N ASN A 7 7.00 -22.48 25.84
CA ASN A 7 6.25 -21.93 26.96
C ASN A 7 4.80 -21.63 26.56
N ALA A 8 3.98 -22.69 26.50
CA ALA A 8 2.58 -22.63 26.06
C ALA A 8 1.69 -21.70 26.93
N ALA A 9 2.12 -21.39 28.16
CA ALA A 9 1.44 -20.46 29.06
C ALA A 9 1.77 -18.99 28.79
N SER A 10 2.77 -18.69 27.94
CA SER A 10 3.22 -17.32 27.70
C SER A 10 2.24 -16.53 26.83
N ASP A 11 2.12 -15.24 27.15
CA ASP A 11 1.43 -14.27 26.30
C ASP A 11 2.19 -14.03 25.00
N LEU A 12 1.43 -13.83 23.92
CA LEU A 12 2.02 -13.57 22.61
C LEU A 12 2.43 -12.11 22.54
N ASN A 13 3.74 -11.83 22.55
CA ASN A 13 4.26 -10.48 22.28
C ASN A 13 4.26 -10.20 20.76
N ALA A 14 3.07 -10.00 20.21
CA ALA A 14 2.88 -9.64 18.79
C ALA A 14 2.82 -8.12 18.62
N THR A 15 3.40 -7.64 17.52
CA THR A 15 3.29 -6.26 17.03
C THR A 15 2.55 -6.25 15.70
N SER A 16 2.13 -5.08 15.21
CA SER A 16 1.47 -4.96 13.89
C SER A 16 2.35 -5.52 12.76
N GLU A 17 3.67 -5.26 12.82
CA GLU A 17 4.67 -5.76 11.88
C GLU A 17 4.89 -7.28 11.96
N THR A 18 4.87 -7.86 13.16
CA THR A 18 5.24 -9.28 13.34
C THR A 18 4.04 -10.22 13.33
N SER A 19 2.84 -9.72 13.59
CA SER A 19 1.65 -10.56 13.81
C SER A 19 1.21 -11.35 12.57
N VAL A 20 1.38 -10.78 11.37
CA VAL A 20 1.08 -11.48 10.10
C VAL A 20 2.09 -12.60 9.86
N ALA A 21 3.39 -12.32 10.02
CA ALA A 21 4.44 -13.32 9.94
C ALA A 21 4.20 -14.46 10.94
N LEU A 22 3.86 -14.13 12.20
CA LEU A 22 3.57 -15.12 13.24
C LEU A 22 2.36 -15.98 12.89
N ARG A 23 1.31 -15.39 12.33
CA ARG A 23 0.14 -16.14 11.82
C ARG A 23 0.54 -17.07 10.68
N TYR A 24 1.32 -16.59 9.70
CA TYR A 24 1.80 -17.41 8.59
C TYR A 24 2.66 -18.59 9.07
N LEU A 25 3.66 -18.32 9.93
CA LEU A 25 4.51 -19.35 10.53
C LEU A 25 3.70 -20.37 11.33
N SER A 26 2.70 -19.93 12.10
CA SER A 26 1.84 -20.84 12.86
C SER A 26 1.09 -21.84 11.98
N GLN A 27 0.78 -21.46 10.73
CA GLN A 27 0.17 -22.35 9.75
C GLN A 27 1.18 -23.35 9.19
N ILE A 28 2.40 -22.90 8.90
CA ILE A 28 3.49 -23.78 8.42
C ILE A 28 3.84 -24.83 9.48
N PHE A 29 4.03 -24.41 10.72
CA PHE A 29 4.43 -25.29 11.82
C PHE A 29 3.26 -26.05 12.46
N GLY A 30 2.02 -25.79 12.03
CA GLY A 30 0.84 -26.45 12.57
C GLY A 30 0.62 -26.19 14.06
N VAL A 31 0.73 -24.93 14.51
CA VAL A 31 0.52 -24.50 15.91
C VAL A 31 -0.78 -23.69 16.01
N PRO A 32 -1.95 -24.33 16.27
CA PRO A 32 -3.25 -23.68 16.14
C PRO A 32 -3.47 -22.55 17.16
N GLU A 33 -2.94 -22.70 18.38
CA GLU A 33 -3.06 -21.68 19.42
C GLU A 33 -2.31 -20.40 19.07
N LEU A 34 -1.13 -20.50 18.47
CA LEU A 34 -0.40 -19.34 17.97
C LEU A 34 -1.17 -18.65 16.86
N LYS A 35 -1.76 -19.42 15.93
CA LYS A 35 -2.62 -18.89 14.87
C LYS A 35 -3.80 -18.11 15.44
N LYS A 36 -4.47 -18.68 16.45
CA LYS A 36 -5.63 -18.08 17.12
C LYS A 36 -5.24 -16.79 17.85
N LYS A 37 -4.15 -16.79 18.61
CA LYS A 37 -3.64 -15.60 19.32
C LYS A 37 -3.22 -14.49 18.34
N ALA A 38 -2.44 -14.81 17.31
CA ALA A 38 -2.04 -13.85 16.28
C ALA A 38 -3.24 -13.27 15.52
N THR A 39 -4.22 -14.11 15.15
CA THR A 39 -5.45 -13.66 14.49
C THR A 39 -6.29 -12.76 15.41
N SER A 40 -6.38 -13.10 16.70
CA SER A 40 -7.06 -12.26 17.70
C SER A 40 -6.39 -10.90 17.87
N PHE A 41 -5.05 -10.88 17.89
CA PHE A 41 -4.28 -9.64 17.92
C PHE A 41 -4.57 -8.77 16.70
N ILE A 42 -4.42 -9.33 15.49
CA ILE A 42 -4.69 -8.61 14.23
C ILE A 42 -6.10 -8.01 14.27
N LYS A 43 -7.13 -8.79 14.64
CA LYS A 43 -8.51 -8.29 14.70
C LYS A 43 -8.72 -7.12 15.67
N LYS A 44 -7.98 -7.07 16.79
CA LYS A 44 -8.07 -5.98 17.78
C LYS A 44 -7.30 -4.73 17.37
N ASP A 45 -6.23 -4.93 16.60
CA ASP A 45 -5.30 -3.88 16.18
C ASP A 45 -5.60 -3.34 14.77
N PHE A 46 -6.45 -4.02 13.99
CA PHE A 46 -6.80 -3.66 12.62
C PHE A 46 -7.62 -2.35 12.55
N ARG A 47 -6.94 -1.24 12.28
CA ARG A 47 -7.46 0.14 12.27
C ARG A 47 -6.82 0.91 11.11
N THR A 48 -7.32 2.11 10.81
CA THR A 48 -6.84 2.95 9.71
C THR A 48 -5.33 3.24 9.80
N SER A 49 -4.82 3.52 11.00
CA SER A 49 -3.39 3.79 11.23
C SER A 49 -2.47 2.58 11.03
N THR A 50 -2.96 1.36 11.24
CA THR A 50 -2.17 0.12 11.12
C THR A 50 -2.42 -0.61 9.81
N ALA A 51 -3.45 -0.23 9.07
CA ALA A 51 -3.85 -0.84 7.81
C ALA A 51 -2.73 -0.86 6.74
N PRO A 52 -1.94 0.22 6.54
CA PRO A 52 -0.83 0.19 5.58
C PRO A 52 0.21 -0.89 5.92
N CYS A 53 0.58 -1.00 7.20
CA CYS A 53 1.51 -2.03 7.69
C CYS A 53 0.94 -3.44 7.43
N TYR A 54 -0.32 -3.69 7.81
CA TYR A 54 -0.97 -4.97 7.55
C TYR A 54 -1.10 -5.30 6.07
N PHE A 55 -1.27 -4.30 5.21
CA PHE A 55 -1.37 -4.49 3.78
C PHE A 55 -0.03 -4.95 3.18
N THR A 56 1.07 -4.29 3.54
CA THR A 56 2.43 -4.68 3.13
C THR A 56 2.78 -6.07 3.63
N GLU A 57 2.58 -6.35 4.92
CA GLU A 57 2.88 -7.64 5.51
C GLU A 57 2.02 -8.77 4.90
N ALA A 58 0.72 -8.52 4.68
CA ALA A 58 -0.16 -9.48 4.04
C ALA A 58 0.23 -9.74 2.57
N HIS A 59 0.82 -8.77 1.88
CA HIS A 59 1.38 -8.98 0.55
C HIS A 59 2.62 -9.90 0.61
N ILE A 60 3.56 -9.63 1.51
CA ILE A 60 4.79 -10.43 1.69
C ILE A 60 4.47 -11.89 2.02
N PHE A 61 3.54 -12.14 2.94
CA PHE A 61 3.16 -13.48 3.38
C PHE A 61 2.00 -14.11 2.59
N ASN A 62 1.58 -13.48 1.49
CA ASN A 62 0.52 -13.94 0.60
C ASN A 62 -0.83 -14.26 1.31
N GLU A 63 -1.17 -13.48 2.34
CA GLU A 63 -2.41 -13.61 3.10
C GLU A 63 -3.55 -12.86 2.39
N VAL A 64 -4.06 -13.47 1.30
CA VAL A 64 -5.02 -12.86 0.35
C VAL A 64 -6.21 -12.17 1.03
N LYS A 65 -6.82 -12.81 2.05
CA LYS A 65 -7.99 -12.25 2.75
C LYS A 65 -7.64 -11.00 3.57
N LEU A 66 -6.50 -11.01 4.24
CA LEU A 66 -6.05 -9.87 5.03
C LEU A 66 -5.62 -8.73 4.11
N ARG A 67 -4.91 -9.06 3.01
CA ARG A 67 -4.52 -8.10 1.97
C ARG A 67 -5.73 -7.37 1.40
N ALA A 68 -6.78 -8.10 1.00
CA ALA A 68 -8.00 -7.49 0.47
C ALA A 68 -8.71 -6.59 1.50
N ALA A 69 -8.83 -7.05 2.76
CA ALA A 69 -9.44 -6.24 3.82
C ALA A 69 -8.63 -4.97 4.13
N ALA A 70 -7.30 -5.08 4.19
CA ALA A 70 -6.39 -3.96 4.45
C ALA A 70 -6.43 -2.96 3.29
N CYS A 71 -6.41 -3.43 2.04
CA CYS A 71 -6.58 -2.59 0.85
C CYS A 71 -7.89 -1.82 0.88
N ASN A 72 -9.02 -2.50 1.14
CA ASN A 72 -10.33 -1.86 1.23
C ASN A 72 -10.38 -0.79 2.34
N LEU A 73 -9.78 -1.07 3.49
CA LEU A 73 -9.71 -0.12 4.60
C LEU A 73 -8.85 1.10 4.25
N CYS A 74 -7.69 0.88 3.63
CA CYS A 74 -6.81 1.94 3.14
C CYS A 74 -7.49 2.80 2.07
N ALA A 75 -8.23 2.18 1.15
CA ALA A 75 -8.93 2.87 0.08
C ALA A 75 -10.11 3.70 0.61
N ALA A 76 -10.90 3.14 1.52
CA ALA A 76 -12.07 3.81 2.10
C ALA A 76 -11.70 4.97 3.04
N SER A 77 -10.55 4.86 3.73
CA SER A 77 -10.09 5.85 4.73
C SER A 77 -8.80 6.56 4.29
N PHE A 78 -8.60 6.70 2.98
CA PHE A 78 -7.34 7.22 2.41
C PHE A 78 -6.97 8.61 2.94
N ASP A 79 -7.96 9.47 3.12
CA ASP A 79 -7.77 10.83 3.66
C ASP A 79 -7.29 10.83 5.11
N GLU A 80 -7.76 9.88 5.93
CA GLU A 80 -7.43 9.78 7.36
C GLU A 80 -6.03 9.23 7.63
N ILE A 81 -5.46 8.49 6.67
CA ILE A 81 -4.15 7.88 6.81
C ILE A 81 -3.07 8.95 6.64
N LYS A 82 -2.10 8.96 7.56
CA LYS A 82 -0.98 9.89 7.51
C LYS A 82 -0.12 9.62 6.28
N SER A 83 0.39 10.69 5.67
CA SER A 83 1.30 10.56 4.51
C SER A 83 2.51 9.69 4.84
N THR A 84 3.06 9.76 6.06
CA THR A 84 4.18 8.93 6.52
C THR A 84 3.90 7.44 6.41
N ASP A 85 2.68 7.02 6.71
CA ASP A 85 2.29 5.61 6.72
C ASP A 85 2.09 5.13 5.27
N MET A 86 1.60 6.01 4.39
CA MET A 86 1.49 5.75 2.94
C MET A 86 2.84 5.69 2.24
N LEU A 87 3.81 6.48 2.67
CA LEU A 87 5.18 6.46 2.14
C LEU A 87 5.90 5.14 2.40
N SER A 88 5.47 4.39 3.43
CA SER A 88 5.99 3.05 3.70
C SER A 88 5.50 1.99 2.72
N LEU A 89 4.43 2.28 1.95
CA LEU A 89 3.89 1.34 0.97
C LEU A 89 4.77 1.28 -0.27
N GLN A 90 4.90 0.08 -0.82
CA GLN A 90 5.47 -0.08 -2.15
C GLN A 90 4.57 0.60 -3.20
N PRO A 91 5.14 1.20 -4.25
CA PRO A 91 4.39 1.87 -5.32
C PRO A 91 3.33 0.97 -5.99
N SER A 92 3.62 -0.32 -6.17
CA SER A 92 2.66 -1.30 -6.68
C SER A 92 1.44 -1.46 -5.77
N LEU A 93 1.67 -1.53 -4.46
CA LEU A 93 0.61 -1.60 -3.45
C LEU A 93 -0.18 -0.29 -3.38
N PHE A 94 0.48 0.85 -3.55
CA PHE A 94 -0.21 2.13 -3.63
C PHE A 94 -1.19 2.18 -4.81
N VAL A 95 -0.80 1.67 -5.98
CA VAL A 95 -1.71 1.56 -7.14
C VAL A 95 -2.90 0.65 -6.85
N ASP A 96 -2.71 -0.45 -6.13
CA ASP A 96 -3.80 -1.34 -5.73
C ASP A 96 -4.83 -0.59 -4.86
N VAL A 97 -4.37 0.26 -3.94
CA VAL A 97 -5.24 1.08 -3.07
C VAL A 97 -6.02 2.10 -3.89
N VAL A 98 -5.33 2.82 -4.79
CA VAL A 98 -5.93 3.86 -5.63
C VAL A 98 -6.86 3.27 -6.69
N SER A 99 -6.62 2.04 -7.14
CA SER A 99 -7.46 1.34 -8.13
C SER A 99 -8.63 0.58 -7.51
N ASN A 100 -8.76 0.59 -6.18
CA ASN A 100 -9.82 -0.11 -5.48
C ASN A 100 -11.18 0.58 -5.73
N PRO A 101 -12.27 -0.18 -5.98
CA PRO A 101 -13.62 0.39 -6.13
C PRO A 101 -14.13 1.18 -4.92
N HIS A 102 -13.60 0.91 -3.73
CA HIS A 102 -13.94 1.60 -2.50
C HIS A 102 -13.07 2.84 -2.23
N PHE A 103 -12.20 3.21 -3.17
CA PHE A 103 -11.34 4.36 -3.03
C PHE A 103 -12.15 5.65 -2.91
N GLN A 104 -11.94 6.38 -1.82
CA GLN A 104 -12.54 7.69 -1.58
C GLN A 104 -11.44 8.68 -1.20
N ALA A 105 -11.06 9.53 -2.17
CA ALA A 105 -10.29 10.73 -1.90
C ALA A 105 -11.23 11.93 -2.00
N ARG A 106 -11.56 12.53 -0.85
CA ARG A 106 -12.35 13.77 -0.78
C ARG A 106 -11.44 14.98 -0.65
N SER A 107 -10.21 14.77 -0.21
CA SER A 107 -9.24 15.85 -0.02
C SER A 107 -8.53 16.23 -1.31
N ASN A 108 -8.25 17.52 -1.47
CA ASN A 108 -7.34 18.04 -2.50
C ASN A 108 -5.88 17.62 -2.24
N ASP A 109 -5.61 17.02 -1.08
CA ASP A 109 -4.28 16.58 -0.65
C ASP A 109 -3.88 15.24 -1.30
N PHE A 110 -4.78 14.59 -2.04
CA PHE A 110 -4.46 13.38 -2.82
C PHE A 110 -3.24 13.61 -3.72
N CYS A 111 -3.22 14.71 -4.47
CA CYS A 111 -2.11 15.01 -5.39
C CYS A 111 -0.77 15.18 -4.67
N ILE A 112 -0.78 15.76 -3.45
CA ILE A 112 0.41 15.92 -2.60
C ILE A 112 0.90 14.55 -2.15
N LYS A 113 -0.01 13.71 -1.63
CA LYS A 113 0.33 12.34 -1.21
C LYS A 113 0.90 11.51 -2.36
N VAL A 114 0.32 11.61 -3.56
CA VAL A 114 0.84 10.93 -4.76
C VAL A 114 2.24 11.44 -5.11
N ALA A 115 2.44 12.76 -5.11
CA ALA A 115 3.75 13.34 -5.39
C ALA A 115 4.80 12.88 -4.37
N ASP A 116 4.46 12.82 -3.08
CA ASP A 116 5.35 12.35 -2.03
C ASP A 116 5.75 10.89 -2.21
N VAL A 117 4.79 10.01 -2.53
CA VAL A 117 5.05 8.58 -2.81
C VAL A 117 5.97 8.40 -4.01
N LEU A 118 5.76 9.19 -5.07
CA LEU A 118 6.58 9.17 -6.28
C LEU A 118 8.00 9.68 -6.00
N ARG A 119 8.15 10.76 -5.23
CA ARG A 119 9.45 11.29 -4.81
C ARG A 119 10.24 10.32 -3.94
N ALA A 120 9.56 9.61 -3.05
CA ALA A 120 10.19 8.60 -2.21
C ALA A 120 10.69 7.39 -3.01
N ASN A 121 10.13 7.14 -4.21
CA ASN A 121 10.44 5.98 -5.03
C ASN A 121 10.69 6.34 -6.51
N PRO A 122 11.74 7.12 -6.83
CA PRO A 122 11.96 7.66 -8.19
C PRO A 122 12.15 6.57 -9.25
N GLY A 123 12.73 5.42 -8.88
CA GLY A 123 12.96 4.30 -9.81
C GLY A 123 11.72 3.45 -10.11
N SER A 124 10.58 3.73 -9.47
CA SER A 124 9.35 2.95 -9.60
C SER A 124 8.25 3.66 -10.41
N ALA A 125 8.50 4.92 -10.80
CA ALA A 125 7.59 5.68 -11.62
C ALA A 125 7.56 5.07 -13.02
N ASN A 126 6.54 4.25 -13.29
CA ASN A 126 6.24 3.77 -14.63
C ASN A 126 5.02 4.53 -15.19
N ALA A 127 4.90 4.58 -16.51
CA ALA A 127 3.78 5.26 -17.17
C ALA A 127 2.42 4.69 -16.73
N GLU A 128 2.34 3.38 -16.44
CA GLU A 128 1.12 2.73 -15.97
C GLU A 128 0.67 3.24 -14.61
N LEU A 129 1.59 3.34 -13.63
CA LEU A 129 1.30 3.89 -12.30
C LEU A 129 0.87 5.34 -12.41
N LEU A 130 1.55 6.13 -13.24
CA LEU A 130 1.19 7.52 -13.50
C LEU A 130 -0.22 7.63 -14.09
N CYS A 131 -0.57 6.85 -15.10
CA CYS A 131 -1.92 6.83 -15.65
C CYS A 131 -2.96 6.42 -14.59
N ALA A 132 -2.65 5.43 -13.76
CA ALA A 132 -3.58 4.90 -12.75
C ALA A 132 -3.88 5.91 -11.62
N VAL A 133 -2.88 6.72 -11.23
CA VAL A 133 -3.02 7.73 -10.16
C VAL A 133 -3.44 9.10 -10.69
N THR A 134 -3.10 9.45 -11.93
CA THR A 134 -3.44 10.76 -12.53
C THR A 134 -4.72 10.73 -13.39
N ALA A 135 -5.45 9.62 -13.39
CA ALA A 135 -6.76 9.55 -14.04
C ALA A 135 -7.68 10.69 -13.55
N ASN A 136 -8.33 11.39 -14.49
CA ASN A 136 -9.18 12.55 -14.21
C ASN A 136 -10.30 12.24 -13.21
N GLU A 137 -10.77 11.00 -13.15
CA GLU A 137 -11.77 10.54 -12.18
C GLU A 137 -11.28 10.59 -10.72
N LYS A 138 -9.97 10.42 -10.51
CA LYS A 138 -9.35 10.32 -9.18
C LYS A 138 -8.60 11.58 -8.77
N MET A 139 -7.95 12.24 -9.73
CA MET A 139 -7.18 13.46 -9.52
C MET A 139 -7.65 14.59 -10.46
N PRO A 140 -8.88 15.10 -10.30
CA PRO A 140 -9.41 16.15 -11.16
C PRO A 140 -8.70 17.50 -10.97
N ILE A 141 -8.11 17.73 -9.79
CA ILE A 141 -7.45 18.97 -9.44
C ILE A 141 -6.02 18.66 -9.00
N ILE A 142 -5.06 19.30 -9.66
CA ILE A 142 -3.65 19.25 -9.27
C ILE A 142 -3.34 20.51 -8.47
N ASN A 143 -2.75 20.35 -7.29
CA ASN A 143 -2.31 21.49 -6.50
C ASN A 143 -1.21 22.25 -7.24
N ALA A 144 -1.28 23.58 -7.25
CA ALA A 144 -0.33 24.45 -7.92
C ALA A 144 1.11 24.27 -7.40
N SER A 145 1.30 23.84 -6.15
CA SER A 145 2.64 23.53 -5.62
C SER A 145 3.26 22.30 -6.29
N GLU A 146 2.43 21.37 -6.77
CA GLU A 146 2.83 20.08 -7.33
C GLU A 146 2.74 20.05 -8.87
N SER A 147 2.14 21.05 -9.49
CA SER A 147 1.90 21.06 -10.93
C SER A 147 3.18 20.97 -11.76
N LEU A 148 4.25 21.66 -11.36
CA LEU A 148 5.54 21.60 -12.05
C LEU A 148 6.17 20.20 -11.97
N PHE A 149 6.03 19.52 -10.81
CA PHE A 149 6.54 18.18 -10.62
C PHE A 149 5.85 17.19 -11.56
N PHE A 150 4.51 17.21 -11.61
CA PHE A 150 3.75 16.34 -12.51
C PHE A 150 4.00 16.65 -14.00
N ILE A 151 4.18 17.91 -14.37
CA ILE A 151 4.54 18.27 -15.75
C ILE A 151 5.90 17.67 -16.11
N HIS A 152 6.91 17.83 -15.25
CA HIS A 152 8.24 17.30 -15.50
C HIS A 152 8.22 15.77 -15.63
N LEU A 153 7.54 15.10 -14.70
CA LEU A 153 7.38 13.66 -14.69
C LEU A 153 6.63 13.16 -15.94
N GLY A 154 5.63 13.91 -16.39
CA GLY A 154 4.93 13.64 -17.64
C GLY A 154 5.84 13.74 -18.87
N LEU A 155 6.70 14.75 -18.91
CA LEU A 155 7.65 14.93 -20.02
C LEU A 155 8.67 13.78 -20.06
N GLU A 156 9.19 13.34 -18.93
CA GLU A 156 10.17 12.25 -18.86
C GLU A 156 9.59 10.90 -19.33
N HIS A 157 8.35 10.58 -18.95
CA HIS A 157 7.77 9.26 -19.21
C HIS A 157 6.90 9.17 -20.47
N PHE A 158 6.31 10.28 -20.95
CA PHE A 158 5.39 10.25 -22.10
C PHE A 158 5.97 10.85 -23.41
N LEU A 159 7.03 11.67 -23.37
CA LEU A 159 7.67 12.16 -24.60
C LEU A 159 8.55 11.15 -25.35
N PRO A 160 9.29 10.21 -24.72
CA PRO A 160 10.10 9.26 -25.48
C PRO A 160 9.28 8.25 -26.29
N MET A 161 7.95 8.20 -26.12
CA MET A 161 7.03 7.39 -26.96
C MET A 161 6.78 7.98 -28.36
N ARG A 162 7.29 9.17 -28.68
CA ARG A 162 6.99 9.88 -29.93
C ARG A 162 8.13 9.94 -30.95
N SER A 163 9.20 9.20 -30.72
CA SER A 163 10.36 9.13 -31.63
C SER A 163 10.58 7.72 -32.18
N ASP A 164 9.63 7.20 -32.95
CA ASP A 164 9.94 6.23 -34.00
C ASP A 164 9.96 6.99 -35.34
N PRO A 165 11.15 7.28 -35.91
CA PRO A 165 11.28 7.97 -37.19
C PRO A 165 11.20 7.03 -38.41
N ASN A 166 10.65 5.82 -38.28
CA ASN A 166 10.65 4.79 -39.33
C ASN A 166 9.24 4.38 -39.78
N GLU A 167 8.35 5.35 -40.03
CA GLU A 167 7.04 5.09 -40.66
C GLU A 167 6.85 5.84 -41.99
N ASP A 168 7.96 6.17 -42.67
CA ASP A 168 7.97 6.62 -44.07
C ASP A 168 9.01 5.80 -44.84
N LEU A 169 8.63 4.59 -45.29
CA LEU A 169 9.30 3.84 -46.36
C LEU A 169 8.27 3.05 -47.16
#